data_AF-A0A0F9N627-F1
#
_entry.id   AF-A0A0F9N627-F1
#
_cell.length_a   1.000
_cell.length_b   1.000
_cell.length_c   1.000
_cell.angle_alpha   90.00
_cell.angle_beta   90.00
_cell.angle_gamma   90.00
#
_symmetry.space_group_name_H-M   'P 1'
#
loop_
_entity.id
_entity.type
_entity.pdbx_description
1 polymer ?
#
loop_
_entity_poly.entity_id
_entity_poly.type
_entity_poly.pdbx_seq_one_letter_code
_entity_poly.pdbx_strand_id
1 'polypeptide(L)'
;DRGRLWNLLKEKRQALTRRLQAPLQKHLDHYLSVLFPDASLEVDENLMPGTFSRGSELGRMAELSFGAREQMGLISRLAYADLLQEAGRPTLIILDDTLVHSDAERLEGMKRILFDAATRHQILLFTCHPENWRDLGVEPRDLEALKLHDGVGKLHGGAG
;
A
#
# COMPACT_ATOMS: atom_id res chain seq x y z
N ASP A 1 10.07 -26.29 -31.93
CA ASP A 1 10.70 -25.02 -31.54
C ASP A 1 10.29 -24.54 -30.12
N ARG A 2 10.28 -25.41 -29.10
CA ARG A 2 9.87 -25.05 -27.72
C ARG A 2 10.96 -24.36 -26.90
N GLY A 3 12.24 -24.69 -27.15
CA GLY A 3 13.37 -24.13 -26.41
C GLY A 3 13.64 -22.65 -26.72
N ARG A 4 13.37 -22.21 -27.95
CA ARG A 4 13.62 -20.84 -28.39
C ARG A 4 12.63 -19.85 -27.77
N LEU A 5 11.35 -20.20 -27.75
CA LEU A 5 10.32 -19.41 -27.06
C LEU A 5 10.59 -19.31 -25.55
N TRP A 6 10.96 -20.42 -24.91
CA TRP A 6 11.26 -20.40 -23.48
C TRP A 6 12.46 -19.49 -23.19
N ASN A 7 13.58 -19.63 -23.91
CA ASN A 7 14.73 -18.75 -23.71
C ASN A 7 14.38 -17.26 -23.89
N LEU A 8 13.59 -16.93 -24.91
CA LEU A 8 13.12 -15.57 -25.14
C LEU A 8 12.26 -15.04 -23.98
N LEU A 9 11.30 -15.83 -23.50
CA LEU A 9 10.45 -15.44 -22.35
C LEU A 9 11.30 -15.23 -21.09
N LYS A 10 12.30 -16.09 -20.84
CA LYS A 10 13.21 -15.97 -19.71
C LYS A 10 14.02 -14.68 -19.78
N GLU A 11 14.57 -14.37 -20.94
CA GLU A 11 15.35 -13.15 -21.18
C GLU A 11 14.50 -11.89 -21.00
N LYS A 12 13.30 -11.86 -21.60
CA LYS A 12 12.37 -10.73 -21.44
C LYS A 12 11.92 -10.54 -20.00
N ARG A 13 11.64 -11.62 -19.27
CA ARG A 13 11.31 -11.58 -17.84
C ARG A 13 12.47 -10.98 -17.03
N GLN A 14 13.69 -11.49 -17.21
CA GLN A 14 14.87 -10.97 -16.50
C GLN A 14 15.15 -9.49 -16.80
N ALA A 15 15.01 -9.07 -18.06
CA ALA A 15 15.18 -7.68 -18.45
C ALA A 15 14.11 -6.77 -17.80
N LEU A 16 12.86 -7.24 -17.69
CA LEU A 16 11.79 -6.52 -17.01
C LEU A 16 12.05 -6.42 -15.51
N THR A 17 12.35 -7.54 -14.84
CA THR A 17 12.66 -7.58 -13.41
C THR A 17 13.76 -6.57 -13.05
N ARG A 18 14.88 -6.57 -13.78
CA ARG A 18 16.00 -5.65 -13.52
C ARG A 18 15.61 -4.18 -13.66
N ARG A 19 14.70 -3.86 -14.58
CA ARG A 19 14.23 -2.48 -14.78
C ARG A 19 13.31 -2.00 -13.68
N LEU A 20 12.54 -2.91 -13.07
CA LEU A 20 11.56 -2.58 -12.02
C LEU A 20 12.16 -2.64 -10.62
N GLN A 21 13.21 -3.43 -10.40
CA GLN A 21 13.78 -3.66 -9.08
C GLN A 21 14.29 -2.37 -8.43
N ALA A 22 15.10 -1.57 -9.12
CA ALA A 22 15.66 -0.34 -8.53
C ALA A 22 14.59 0.75 -8.24
N PRO A 23 13.63 1.03 -9.15
CA PRO A 23 12.52 1.93 -8.83
C PRO A 23 11.65 1.42 -7.67
N LEU A 24 11.33 0.12 -7.64
CA LEU A 24 10.54 -0.46 -6.55
C LEU A 24 11.28 -0.37 -5.21
N GLN A 25 12.59 -0.67 -5.20
CA GLN A 25 13.45 -0.54 -4.03
C GLN A 25 13.43 0.90 -3.49
N LYS A 26 13.60 1.89 -4.37
CA LYS A 26 13.54 3.31 -4.00
C LYS A 26 12.23 3.68 -3.29
N HIS A 27 11.10 3.21 -3.80
CA HIS A 27 9.78 3.50 -3.22
C HIS A 27 9.56 2.75 -1.89
N LEU A 28 10.09 1.53 -1.76
CA LEU A 28 10.08 0.82 -0.48
C LEU A 28 10.90 1.56 0.57
N ASP A 29 12.13 1.96 0.24
CA ASP A 29 13.02 2.66 1.16
C ASP A 29 12.40 3.98 1.64
N HIS A 30 11.73 4.70 0.74
CA HIS A 30 10.99 5.94 1.06
C HIS A 30 10.01 5.74 2.23
N TYR A 31 9.13 4.74 2.15
CA TYR A 31 8.17 4.48 3.22
C TYR A 31 8.79 3.79 4.43
N LEU A 32 9.75 2.87 4.24
CA LEU A 32 10.38 2.15 5.34
C LEU A 32 11.12 3.07 6.29
N SER A 33 11.77 4.10 5.75
CA SER A 33 12.51 5.08 6.55
C SER A 33 11.64 5.79 7.59
N VAL A 34 10.32 5.85 7.39
CA VAL A 34 9.36 6.46 8.33
C VAL A 34 9.11 5.58 9.54
N LEU A 35 9.03 4.25 9.39
CA LEU A 35 8.78 3.33 10.50
C LEU A 35 10.06 2.76 11.10
N PHE A 36 11.05 2.52 10.26
CA PHE A 36 12.28 1.81 10.59
C PHE A 36 13.46 2.51 9.90
N PRO A 37 13.94 3.65 10.44
CA PRO A 37 15.01 4.44 9.82
C PRO A 37 16.30 3.65 9.55
N ASP A 38 16.61 2.68 10.42
CA ASP A 38 17.80 1.83 10.33
C ASP A 38 17.54 0.48 9.63
N ALA A 39 16.40 0.34 8.95
CA ALA A 39 16.04 -0.89 8.27
C ALA A 39 16.10 -0.78 6.75
N SER A 40 16.40 -1.92 6.13
CA SER A 40 16.30 -2.11 4.69
C SER A 40 15.46 -3.34 4.39
N LEU A 41 14.77 -3.30 3.24
CA LEU A 41 14.01 -4.43 2.71
C LEU A 41 14.45 -4.67 1.29
N GLU A 42 15.09 -5.80 1.04
CA GLU A 42 15.51 -6.13 -0.33
C GLU A 42 14.34 -6.60 -1.17
N VAL A 43 14.30 -6.19 -2.43
CA VAL A 43 13.40 -6.75 -3.45
C VAL A 43 14.08 -7.92 -4.15
N ASP A 44 13.46 -9.10 -4.14
CA ASP A 44 13.99 -10.29 -4.80
C ASP A 44 13.75 -10.29 -6.34
N GLU A 45 14.22 -11.34 -7.02
CA GLU A 45 14.05 -11.49 -8.48
C GLU A 45 12.60 -11.72 -8.92
N ASN A 46 11.70 -12.01 -7.97
CA ASN A 46 10.26 -12.12 -8.19
C ASN A 46 9.53 -10.79 -7.88
N LEU A 47 10.29 -9.72 -7.60
CA LEU A 47 9.79 -8.41 -7.18
C LEU A 47 9.04 -8.47 -5.84
N MET A 48 9.34 -9.45 -5.00
CA MET A 48 8.73 -9.59 -3.69
C MET A 48 9.66 -9.03 -2.61
N PRO A 49 9.10 -8.45 -1.54
CA PRO A 49 9.83 -8.18 -0.31
C PRO A 49 10.54 -9.43 0.20
N GLY A 50 11.87 -9.38 0.26
CA GLY A 50 12.75 -10.48 0.62
C GLY A 50 13.31 -10.33 2.03
N THR A 51 14.62 -10.12 2.12
CA THR A 51 15.34 -10.00 3.40
C THR A 51 15.06 -8.64 4.04
N PHE A 52 14.66 -8.65 5.32
CA PHE A 52 14.57 -7.46 6.14
C PHE A 52 15.81 -7.37 7.02
N SER A 53 16.51 -6.24 7.01
CA SER A 53 17.64 -6.03 7.91
C SER A 53 17.43 -4.78 8.73
N ARG A 54 17.83 -4.79 10.00
CA ARG A 54 17.77 -3.64 10.89
C ARG A 54 19.04 -3.60 11.74
N GLY A 55 19.94 -2.65 11.44
CA GLY A 55 21.26 -2.62 12.06
C GLY A 55 22.05 -3.92 11.82
N SER A 56 22.42 -4.63 12.90
CA SER A 56 23.10 -5.93 12.83
C SER A 56 22.14 -7.14 12.84
N GLU A 57 20.84 -6.91 12.99
CA GLU A 57 19.83 -7.96 13.06
C GLU A 57 19.30 -8.26 11.65
N LEU A 58 19.63 -9.45 11.13
CA LEU A 58 19.05 -9.99 9.91
C LEU A 58 17.82 -10.79 10.28
N GLY A 59 16.64 -10.37 9.81
CA GLY A 59 15.38 -11.07 10.02
C GLY A 59 14.72 -11.41 8.70
N ARG A 60 14.14 -12.60 8.58
CA ARG A 60 13.27 -12.88 7.43
C ARG A 60 11.93 -12.18 7.64
N MET A 61 11.29 -11.73 6.56
CA MET A 61 9.90 -11.22 6.61
C MET A 61 8.94 -12.19 7.32
N ALA A 62 9.21 -13.50 7.27
CA ALA A 62 8.43 -14.53 7.95
C ALA A 62 8.57 -14.54 9.48
N GLU A 63 9.64 -13.97 10.03
CA GLU A 63 9.96 -13.91 11.47
C GLU A 63 9.39 -12.65 12.14
N LEU A 64 8.88 -11.71 11.34
CA LEU A 64 8.21 -10.51 11.82
C LEU A 64 6.89 -10.85 12.54
N SER A 65 6.58 -10.06 13.58
CA SER A 65 5.28 -10.12 14.26
C SER A 65 4.13 -9.93 13.26
N PHE A 66 2.93 -10.39 13.62
CA PHE A 66 1.75 -10.27 12.75
C PHE A 66 1.51 -8.82 12.29
N GLY A 67 1.52 -7.86 13.22
CA GLY A 67 1.34 -6.44 12.89
C GLY A 67 2.48 -5.87 12.02
N ALA A 68 3.72 -6.30 12.24
CA ALA A 68 4.84 -5.90 11.40
C ALA A 68 4.69 -6.43 9.95
N ARG A 69 4.25 -7.68 9.77
CA ARG A 69 3.98 -8.24 8.43
C ARG A 69 2.85 -7.50 7.72
N GLU A 70 1.81 -7.10 8.46
CA GLU A 70 0.71 -6.30 7.92
C GLU A 70 1.19 -4.93 7.43
N GLN A 71 1.97 -4.22 8.25
CA GLN A 71 2.57 -2.91 7.92
C GLN A 71 3.47 -3.00 6.69
N MET A 72 4.38 -3.98 6.66
CA MET A 72 5.26 -4.22 5.52
C MET A 72 4.49 -4.56 4.25
N GLY A 73 3.40 -5.33 4.37
CA GLY A 73 2.51 -5.65 3.26
C GLY A 73 1.81 -4.41 2.69
N LEU A 74 1.41 -3.47 3.54
CA LEU A 74 0.81 -2.20 3.11
C LEU A 74 1.87 -1.31 2.45
N ILE A 75 3.03 -1.12 3.08
CA ILE A 75 4.16 -0.37 2.50
C ILE A 75 4.51 -0.89 1.10
N SER A 76 4.60 -2.21 0.94
CA SER A 76 4.91 -2.82 -0.35
C SER A 76 3.86 -2.46 -1.41
N ARG A 77 2.57 -2.47 -1.06
CA ARG A 77 1.50 -2.08 -1.99
C ARG A 77 1.57 -0.60 -2.38
N LEU A 78 1.90 0.28 -1.43
CA LEU A 78 2.09 1.71 -1.71
C LEU A 78 3.28 1.94 -2.64
N ALA A 79 4.41 1.26 -2.39
CA ALA A 79 5.58 1.34 -3.25
C ALA A 79 5.29 0.86 -4.69
N TYR A 80 4.48 -0.19 -4.82
CA TYR A 80 3.97 -0.63 -6.13
C TYR A 80 3.03 0.38 -6.79
N ALA A 81 2.17 1.05 -6.02
CA ALA A 81 1.30 2.09 -6.55
C ALA A 81 2.13 3.27 -7.10
N ASP A 82 3.17 3.71 -6.37
CA ASP A 82 4.10 4.74 -6.85
C ASP A 82 4.83 4.32 -8.12
N LEU A 83 5.34 3.08 -8.17
CA LEU A 83 5.97 2.52 -9.36
C LEU A 83 5.03 2.57 -10.58
N LEU A 84 3.75 2.23 -10.39
CA LEU A 84 2.75 2.26 -11.46
C LEU A 84 2.40 3.69 -11.87
N GLN A 85 2.29 4.61 -10.91
CA GLN A 85 2.03 6.02 -11.18
C GLN A 85 3.17 6.65 -12.01
N GLU A 86 4.44 6.39 -11.66
CA GLU A 86 5.61 6.82 -12.44
C GLU A 86 5.57 6.27 -13.88
N ALA A 87 4.98 5.08 -14.07
CA ALA A 87 4.76 4.48 -15.39
C ALA A 87 3.51 5.01 -16.12
N GLY A 88 2.88 6.09 -15.62
CA GLY A 88 1.67 6.70 -16.20
C GLY A 88 0.40 5.90 -15.95
N ARG A 89 0.39 5.04 -14.92
CA ARG A 89 -0.76 4.21 -14.53
C ARG A 89 -1.22 4.57 -13.10
N PRO A 90 -1.96 5.69 -12.94
CA PRO A 90 -2.46 6.08 -11.63
C PRO A 90 -3.32 4.97 -11.02
N THR A 91 -3.15 4.72 -9.72
CA THR A 91 -3.75 3.58 -9.03
C THR A 91 -4.64 4.09 -7.89
N LEU A 92 -5.91 3.67 -7.87
CA LEU A 92 -6.79 3.87 -6.72
C LEU A 92 -6.41 2.88 -5.62
N ILE A 93 -6.20 3.36 -4.42
CA ILE A 93 -5.88 2.51 -3.26
C ILE A 93 -7.13 2.38 -2.40
N ILE A 94 -7.53 1.13 -2.14
CA ILE A 94 -8.63 0.81 -1.23
C ILE A 94 -8.07 0.00 -0.08
N LEU A 95 -8.27 0.51 1.14
CA LEU A 95 -7.86 -0.14 2.38
C LEU A 95 -9.12 -0.57 3.13
N ASP A 96 -9.18 -1.83 3.54
CA ASP A 96 -10.31 -2.40 4.27
C ASP A 96 -9.82 -2.99 5.59
N ASP A 97 -10.14 -2.27 6.68
CA ASP A 97 -9.82 -2.59 8.06
C ASP A 97 -8.34 -2.96 8.32
N THR A 98 -7.46 -2.25 7.62
CA THR A 98 -6.01 -2.45 7.77
C THR A 98 -5.48 -1.83 9.05
N LEU A 99 -4.43 -2.43 9.62
CA LEU A 99 -3.62 -1.95 10.75
C LEU A 99 -4.30 -2.02 12.14
N VAL A 100 -5.40 -2.77 12.28
CA VAL A 100 -6.13 -2.92 13.55
C VAL A 100 -5.31 -3.58 14.68
N HIS A 101 -4.21 -4.25 14.34
CA HIS A 101 -3.30 -4.88 15.30
C HIS A 101 -2.02 -4.05 15.57
N SER A 102 -1.95 -2.80 15.10
CA SER A 102 -0.78 -1.94 15.31
C SER A 102 -0.82 -1.29 16.69
N ASP A 103 0.33 -1.23 17.38
CA ASP A 103 0.48 -0.34 18.53
C ASP A 103 0.40 1.14 18.11
N ALA A 104 0.15 2.02 19.08
CA ALA A 104 -0.15 3.43 18.82
C ALA A 104 1.00 4.17 18.10
N GLU A 105 2.25 3.88 18.44
CA GLU A 105 3.43 4.52 17.84
C GLU A 105 3.56 4.13 16.37
N ARG A 106 3.44 2.84 16.06
CA ARG A 106 3.48 2.37 14.67
C ARG A 106 2.29 2.84 13.85
N LEU A 107 1.10 2.92 14.47
CA LEU A 107 -0.08 3.44 13.80
C LEU A 107 0.12 4.92 13.42
N GLU A 108 0.75 5.73 14.27
CA GLU A 108 1.10 7.12 13.93
C GLU A 108 2.06 7.19 12.73
N GLY A 109 3.09 6.35 12.71
CA GLY A 109 4.01 6.25 11.57
C GLY A 109 3.29 5.85 10.28
N MET A 110 2.35 4.89 10.35
CA MET A 110 1.54 4.48 9.21
C MET A 110 0.60 5.57 8.71
N LYS A 111 0.04 6.39 9.61
CA LYS A 111 -0.76 7.57 9.22
C LYS A 111 0.08 8.56 8.41
N ARG A 112 1.32 8.81 8.82
CA ARG A 112 2.24 9.69 8.07
C ARG A 112 2.53 9.13 6.67
N ILE A 113 2.75 7.82 6.57
CA ILE A 113 2.90 7.12 5.28
C ILE A 113 1.66 7.29 4.41
N LEU A 114 0.46 7.10 4.95
CA LEU A 114 -0.78 7.24 4.21
C LEU A 114 -1.04 8.69 3.77
N PHE A 115 -0.71 9.67 4.61
CA PHE A 115 -0.80 11.07 4.25
C PHE A 115 0.13 11.43 3.09
N ASP A 116 1.37 10.96 3.14
CA ASP A 116 2.32 11.13 2.05
C ASP A 116 1.83 10.45 0.76
N ALA A 117 1.41 9.19 0.82
CA ALA A 117 0.87 8.48 -0.33
C ALA A 117 -0.39 9.16 -0.92
N ALA A 118 -1.23 9.76 -0.08
CA ALA A 118 -2.43 10.49 -0.50
C ALA A 118 -2.13 11.77 -1.30
N THR A 119 -0.90 12.30 -1.25
CA THR A 119 -0.48 13.40 -2.13
C THR A 119 -0.35 12.98 -3.60
N ARG A 120 -0.23 11.67 -3.84
CA ARG A 120 0.05 11.05 -5.14
C ARG A 120 -1.08 10.16 -5.64
N HIS A 121 -1.83 9.55 -4.71
CA HIS A 121 -2.88 8.59 -5.00
C HIS A 121 -4.17 8.96 -4.30
N GLN A 122 -5.30 8.61 -4.92
CA GLN A 122 -6.56 8.61 -4.20
C GLN A 122 -6.61 7.37 -3.29
N ILE A 123 -6.87 7.58 -2.00
CA ILE A 123 -6.97 6.51 -1.00
C ILE A 123 -8.37 6.51 -0.41
N LEU A 124 -9.04 5.36 -0.46
CA LEU A 124 -10.30 5.10 0.24
C LEU A 124 -10.00 4.15 1.40
N LEU A 125 -10.27 4.60 2.62
CA LEU A 125 -10.05 3.82 3.84
C LEU A 125 -11.40 3.46 4.46
N PHE A 126 -11.66 2.17 4.52
CA PHE A 126 -12.79 1.57 5.22
C PHE A 126 -12.27 0.96 6.54
N THR A 127 -12.98 1.21 7.64
CA THR A 127 -12.57 0.72 8.95
C THR A 127 -13.75 0.65 9.90
N CYS A 128 -13.71 -0.32 10.81
CA CYS A 128 -14.66 -0.40 11.93
C CYS A 128 -14.23 0.47 13.12
N HIS A 129 -13.05 1.07 13.07
CA HIS A 129 -12.41 1.80 14.16
C HIS A 129 -12.11 3.27 13.79
N PRO A 130 -13.13 4.10 13.50
CA PRO A 130 -12.92 5.47 13.02
C PRO A 130 -12.16 6.35 14.02
N GLU A 131 -12.21 6.05 15.32
CA GLU A 131 -11.43 6.70 16.37
C GLU A 131 -9.92 6.68 16.11
N ASN A 132 -9.43 5.63 15.45
CA ASN A 132 -8.02 5.48 15.13
C ASN A 132 -7.56 6.42 14.01
N TRP A 133 -8.46 7.13 13.34
CA TRP A 133 -8.16 7.88 12.11
C TRP A 133 -8.60 9.35 12.14
N ARG A 134 -9.20 9.81 13.24
CA ARG A 134 -9.77 11.17 13.36
C ARG A 134 -8.75 12.30 13.20
N ASP A 135 -7.49 12.01 13.50
CA ASP A 135 -6.36 12.93 13.42
C ASP A 135 -5.78 13.06 12.00
N LEU A 136 -6.28 12.31 11.01
CA LEU A 136 -5.90 12.49 9.60
C LEU A 136 -6.48 13.76 8.96
N GLY A 137 -7.37 14.48 9.66
CA GLY A 137 -8.02 15.68 9.12
C GLY A 137 -9.05 15.39 8.02
N VAL A 138 -9.46 14.14 7.88
CA VAL A 138 -10.52 13.70 6.96
C VAL A 138 -11.74 13.32 7.78
N GLU A 139 -12.87 13.95 7.48
CA GLU A 139 -14.13 13.64 8.14
C GLU A 139 -14.60 12.22 7.76
N PRO A 140 -14.79 11.31 8.75
CA PRO A 140 -15.31 9.99 8.46
C PRO A 140 -16.72 10.09 7.88
N ARG A 141 -17.04 9.18 6.96
CA ARG A 141 -18.37 9.08 6.35
C ARG A 141 -18.96 7.73 6.71
N ASP A 142 -20.13 7.78 7.31
CA ASP A 142 -20.91 6.58 7.56
C ASP A 142 -21.49 6.04 6.24
N LEU A 143 -21.24 4.77 5.97
CA LEU A 143 -21.64 4.13 4.71
C LEU A 143 -23.15 3.99 4.57
N GLU A 144 -23.89 3.76 5.66
CA GLU A 144 -25.34 3.64 5.62
C GLU A 144 -26.01 5.00 5.40
N ALA A 145 -25.49 6.05 6.02
CA ALA A 145 -25.94 7.43 5.81
C ALA A 145 -25.74 7.88 4.35
N LEU A 146 -24.66 7.43 3.68
CA LEU A 146 -24.42 7.72 2.26
C LEU A 146 -25.46 7.06 1.35
N LYS A 147 -25.88 5.82 1.64
CA LYS A 147 -26.93 5.12 0.85
C LYS A 147 -28.28 5.85 0.92
N LEU A 148 -28.58 6.47 2.07
CA LEU A 148 -29.84 7.19 2.28
C LEU A 148 -29.90 8.51 1.50
N HIS A 149 -28.76 9.18 1.29
CA HIS A 149 -28.69 10.44 0.56
C HIS A 149 -28.96 10.30 -0.95
N ASP A 150 -28.65 9.14 -1.55
CA ASP A 150 -28.93 8.86 -2.97
C ASP A 150 -30.41 8.50 -3.23
N GLY A 151 -31.19 8.21 -2.19
CA GLY A 151 -32.61 7.84 -2.30
C GLY A 151 -33.59 9.02 -2.37
N VAL A 152 -33.17 10.25 -2.07
CA VAL A 152 -34.08 11.41 -1.91
C VAL A 152 -34.36 12.16 -3.23
N GLY A 153 -33.71 11.79 -4.34
CA GLY A 153 -33.84 12.47 -5.64
C GLY A 153 -35.02 12.06 -6.54
N LYS A 154 -35.91 11.15 -6.12
CA LYS A 154 -37.02 10.64 -6.97
C LYS A 154 -38.40 10.73 -6.33
N LEU A 155 -38.80 11.89 -5.79
CA LEU A 155 -40.20 12.11 -5.41
C LEU A 155 -40.66 13.56 -5.64
N HIS A 156 -40.39 14.17 -6.80
CA HIS A 156 -41.18 15.32 -7.27
C HIS A 156 -41.60 15.08 -8.72
N GLY A 157 -42.71 14.36 -8.87
CA GLY A 157 -43.38 14.11 -10.14
C GLY A 157 -44.78 13.57 -9.88
N GLY A 158 -45.75 14.48 -9.68
CA GLY A 158 -47.18 14.20 -9.81
C GLY A 158 -48.01 14.43 -8.56
N ALA A 159 -48.70 15.58 -8.51
CA ALA A 159 -50.15 15.71 -8.29
C ALA A 159 -50.51 17.17 -7.93
N GLY A 160 -51.39 17.80 -8.71
CA GLY A 160 -52.01 19.09 -8.42
C GLY A 160 -51.88 20.09 -9.53
#